data_AF-U7NM78-F1
#
_entry.id   AF-U7NM78-F1
#
_cell.length_a   1.000
_cell.length_b   1.000
_cell.length_c   1.000
_cell.angle_alpha   90.00
_cell.angle_beta   90.00
_cell.angle_gamma   90.00
#
_symmetry.space_group_name_H-M   'P 1'
#
loop_
_entity.id
_entity.type
_entity.pdbx_description
1 polymer ?
#
loop_
_entity_poly.entity_id
_entity_poly.type
_entity_poly.pdbx_seq_one_letter_code
_entity_poly.pdbx_strand_id
1 'polypeptide(L)' 'MALAACFDLDIDEAFVKQLAEYEPLRVVFRDAGFASDSVKINVEQIFAQKSPNTDVKVI' A
#
# COMPACT_ATOMS: atom_id res chain seq x y z
N MET A 1 -6.03 1.39 -17.29
CA MET A 1 -5.85 2.19 -16.06
C MET A 1 -6.36 1.34 -14.90
N ALA A 2 -5.48 0.93 -13.98
CA ALA A 2 -5.86 0.12 -12.83
C ALA A 2 -5.69 0.95 -11.55
N LEU A 3 -6.77 1.07 -10.78
CA LEU A 3 -6.80 1.69 -9.47
C LEU A 3 -7.07 0.58 -8.46
N ALA A 4 -6.22 0.45 -7.47
CA ALA A 4 -6.42 -0.46 -6.36
C ALA A 4 -6.76 0.37 -5.11
N ALA A 5 -7.88 0.08 -4.48
CA ALA A 5 -8.22 0.68 -3.19
C ALA A 5 -8.42 -0.46 -2.21
N CYS A 6 -7.61 -0.46 -1.15
CA CYS A 6 -7.72 -1.44 -0.09
C CYS A 6 -8.40 -0.78 1.12
N PHE A 7 -9.62 -1.25 1.40
CA PHE A 7 -10.42 -0.84 2.55
C PHE A 7 -10.36 -1.86 3.69
N ASP A 8 -9.42 -2.80 3.60
CA ASP A 8 -9.24 -3.82 4.61
C ASP A 8 -8.72 -3.21 5.92
N LEU A 9 -9.01 -3.88 7.04
CA LEU A 9 -8.70 -3.39 8.38
C LEU A 9 -7.45 -4.04 9.00
N ASP A 10 -6.90 -5.06 8.34
CA ASP A 10 -5.73 -5.81 8.81
C ASP A 10 -4.61 -5.75 7.75
N ILE A 11 -4.25 -4.52 7.36
CA ILE A 11 -3.20 -4.32 6.35
C ILE A 11 -1.84 -4.48 7.02
N ASP A 12 -1.21 -5.61 6.76
CA ASP A 12 0.13 -5.96 7.20
C ASP A 12 1.19 -5.77 6.10
N GLU A 13 2.46 -5.88 6.49
CA GLU A 13 3.59 -5.67 5.57
C GLU A 13 3.65 -6.71 4.44
N ALA A 14 3.22 -7.95 4.68
CA ALA A 14 3.17 -8.99 3.66
C ALA A 14 2.09 -8.66 2.62
N PHE A 15 0.91 -8.21 3.06
CA PHE A 15 -0.14 -7.74 2.15
C PHE A 15 0.35 -6.58 1.27
N VAL A 16 0.98 -5.57 1.87
CA VAL A 16 1.57 -4.44 1.14
C VAL A 16 2.60 -4.90 0.11
N LYS A 17 3.49 -5.83 0.48
CA LYS A 17 4.50 -6.38 -0.43
C LYS A 17 3.87 -7.14 -1.60
N GLN A 18 2.85 -7.94 -1.33
CA GLN A 18 2.11 -8.64 -2.38
C GLN A 18 1.41 -7.64 -3.30
N LEU A 19 0.77 -6.60 -2.75
CA LEU A 19 0.08 -5.60 -3.53
C LEU A 19 1.04 -4.79 -4.42
N ALA A 20 2.24 -4.50 -3.91
CA ALA A 20 3.30 -3.88 -4.69
C ALA A 20 3.73 -4.75 -5.89
N GLU A 21 3.75 -6.09 -5.78
CA GLU A 21 4.07 -6.94 -6.94
C GLU A 21 3.08 -6.84 -8.10
N TYR A 22 1.87 -6.31 -7.87
CA TYR A 22 0.91 -6.05 -8.95
C TYR A 22 1.17 -4.75 -9.71
N GLU A 23 2.13 -3.93 -9.27
CA GLU A 23 2.50 -2.63 -9.87
C GLU A 23 1.29 -1.76 -10.28
N PRO A 24 0.31 -1.52 -9.39
CA PRO A 24 -0.85 -0.70 -9.74
C PRO A 24 -0.42 0.75 -10.01
N LEU A 25 -1.15 1.48 -10.86
CA LEU A 25 -0.84 2.89 -11.13
C LEU A 25 -1.13 3.78 -9.91
N ARG A 26 -2.15 3.42 -9.12
CA ARG A 26 -2.51 4.12 -7.90
C ARG A 26 -3.07 3.14 -6.89
N VAL A 27 -2.59 3.25 -5.65
CA VAL A 27 -3.10 2.50 -4.51
C VAL A 27 -3.61 3.45 -3.43
N VAL A 28 -4.78 3.16 -2.86
CA VAL A 28 -5.35 3.94 -1.76
C VAL A 28 -5.54 3.04 -0.55
N PHE A 29 -5.02 3.48 0.59
CA PHE A 29 -5.15 2.84 1.89
C PHE A 29 -5.88 3.75 2.87
N ARG A 30 -6.59 3.14 3.80
CA ARG A 30 -7.18 3.87 4.92
C ARG A 30 -6.21 3.92 6.09
N ASP A 31 -6.05 5.08 6.71
CA ASP A 31 -5.15 5.29 7.85
C ASP A 31 -5.46 4.33 9.02
N ALA A 32 -6.76 4.16 9.29
CA ALA A 32 -7.27 3.25 10.33
C ALA A 32 -7.27 1.76 9.92
N GLY A 33 -6.85 1.41 8.69
CA GLY A 33 -6.82 0.04 8.20
C GLY A 33 -5.46 -0.65 8.34
N PHE A 34 -4.42 0.10 8.74
CA PHE A 34 -3.11 -0.48 8.98
C PHE A 34 -3.08 -1.23 10.31
N ALA A 35 -2.54 -2.45 10.29
CA ALA A 35 -2.37 -3.25 11.50
C ALA A 35 -1.37 -2.64 12.49
N SER A 36 -0.45 -1.80 12.00
CA SER A 36 0.54 -1.08 12.83
C SER A 36 1.09 0.17 12.13
N ASP A 37 1.47 1.17 12.92
CA ASP A 37 2.15 2.39 12.43
C ASP A 37 3.42 2.08 11.64
N SER A 38 4.12 0.98 11.95
CA SER A 38 5.30 0.57 11.19
C SER A 38 4.97 0.24 9.73
N VAL A 39 3.84 -0.42 9.49
CA VAL A 39 3.40 -0.75 8.11
C VAL A 39 3.04 0.54 7.37
N LYS A 40 2.32 1.45 8.03
CA LYS A 40 1.98 2.76 7.49
C LYS A 40 3.21 3.61 7.15
N ILE A 41 4.24 3.62 8.00
CA ILE A 41 5.49 4.34 7.72
C ILE A 41 6.27 3.67 6.58
N ASN A 42 6.28 2.34 6.53
CA ASN A 42 7.04 1.59 5.55
C ASN A 42 6.33 1.45 4.19
N VAL A 43 5.01 1.64 4.11
CA VAL A 43 4.21 1.38 2.89
C VAL A 43 4.76 2.14 1.69
N GLU A 44 5.03 3.43 1.84
CA GLU A 44 5.60 4.26 0.77
C GLU A 44 7.00 3.77 0.37
N GLN A 45 7.82 3.35 1.33
CA GLN A 45 9.15 2.82 1.06
C GLN A 45 9.10 1.47 0.33
N ILE A 46 8.18 0.58 0.70
CA ILE A 46 8.00 -0.74 0.07
C ILE A 46 7.59 -0.55 -1.39
N PHE A 47 6.60 0.32 -1.64
CA PHE A 47 6.19 0.66 -3.00
C PHE A 47 7.32 1.37 -3.74
N ALA A 48 8.07 2.29 -3.13
CA ALA A 48 9.22 2.91 -3.81
C ALA A 48 10.30 1.89 -4.23
N GLN A 49 10.51 0.82 -3.46
CA GLN A 49 11.49 -0.22 -3.80
C GLN A 49 10.97 -1.24 -4.83
N LYS A 50 9.71 -1.68 -4.71
CA LYS A 50 9.12 -2.70 -5.59
C LYS A 50 8.48 -2.09 -6.84
N SER A 51 7.84 -0.94 -6.71
CA SER A 51 7.00 -0.31 -7.73
C SER A 51 7.07 1.23 -7.64
N PRO A 52 8.22 1.84 -7.98
CA PRO A 52 8.42 3.29 -7.87
C PRO A 52 7.45 4.13 -8.72
N ASN A 53 6.74 3.50 -9.66
CA ASN A 53 5.74 4.13 -10.52
C ASN A 53 4.32 4.10 -9.92
N THR A 54 4.12 3.47 -8.75
CA THR A 54 2.82 3.39 -8.08
C THR A 54 2.59 4.62 -7.20
N ASP A 55 1.47 5.32 -7.42
CA ASP A 55 1.03 6.44 -6.57
C ASP A 55 0.34 5.91 -5.30
N VAL A 56 0.99 6.03 -4.14
CA VAL A 56 0.44 5.59 -2.85
C VAL A 56 -0.28 6.73 -2.15
N LYS A 57 -1.53 6.51 -1.75
CA LYS A 57 -2.36 7.47 -1.01
C LYS A 57 -2.86 6.84 0.28
N VAL A 58 -2.65 7.51 1.40
CA VAL A 58 -3.25 7.15 2.69
C VAL A 58 -4.28 8.21 3.05
N ILE A 59 -5.51 7.80 3.40
CA ILE A 59 -6.65 8.67 3.73
C ILE A 59 -7.31 8.34 5.07
#